data_AF-A0A7L4Z8U4-F1
#
_entry.id   AF-A0A7L4Z8U4-F1
#
_cell.length_a   1.000
_cell.length_b   1.000
_cell.length_c   1.000
_cell.angle_alpha   90.00
_cell.angle_beta   90.00
_cell.angle_gamma   90.00
#
_symmetry.space_group_name_H-M   'P 1'
#
loop_
_entity.id
_entity.type
_entity.pdbx_description
1 polymer ?
#
loop_
_entity_poly.entity_id
_entity_poly.type
_entity_poly.pdbx_seq_one_letter_code
_entity_poly.pdbx_strand_id
1 'polypeptide(L)'
;MDVLDTSAQLAELRARVDHVLDRTAANSWLTAAGLGTLDPTALPSGYALQLALGPLDTLVAAMRLARTHKYAILLRMVQRLHQAGHAEGWPMGESLPAHLMWGPHTPTDRAAVLDEVVKGVGAGVLSVETGVRMLIDAGYPIDDVREEVTRIQTRAFEAAGRLADATGDNAAVREYLGLPKTDPEVPSVPLIEAGDTERRP
;
A
#
# COMPACT_ATOMS: atom_id res chain seq x y z
N MET A 1 12.53 63.53 -13.25
CA MET A 1 11.95 62.53 -12.35
C MET A 1 13.04 61.51 -12.09
N ASP A 2 13.77 61.67 -10.99
CA ASP A 2 14.76 60.69 -10.56
C ASP A 2 14.02 59.45 -10.07
N VAL A 3 14.36 58.30 -10.64
CA VAL A 3 13.83 57.00 -10.23
C VAL A 3 14.57 56.63 -8.94
N LEU A 4 13.84 56.59 -7.82
CA LEU A 4 14.37 56.15 -6.53
C LEU A 4 14.73 54.65 -6.63
N ASP A 5 16.01 54.33 -6.48
CA ASP A 5 16.48 52.95 -6.37
C ASP A 5 16.16 52.40 -4.96
N THR A 6 15.19 51.51 -4.89
CA THR A 6 14.73 50.84 -3.65
C THR A 6 15.30 49.43 -3.48
N SER A 7 16.25 49.04 -4.33
CA SER A 7 16.78 47.66 -4.36
C SER A 7 17.40 47.23 -3.01
N ALA A 8 18.08 48.14 -2.32
CA ALA A 8 18.68 47.86 -1.01
C ALA A 8 17.63 47.61 0.08
N GLN A 9 16.55 48.39 0.12
CA GLN A 9 15.46 48.22 1.08
C GLN A 9 14.68 46.94 0.79
N LEU A 10 14.49 46.59 -0.48
CA LEU A 10 13.88 45.31 -0.87
C LEU A 10 14.75 44.10 -0.47
N ALA A 11 16.08 44.23 -0.57
CA ALA A 11 17.00 43.18 -0.13
C ALA A 11 16.94 42.97 1.39
N GLU A 12 16.86 44.04 2.18
CA GLU A 12 16.70 43.94 3.64
C GLU A 12 15.36 43.30 4.02
N LEU A 13 14.26 43.71 3.37
CA LEU A 13 12.94 43.10 3.58
C LEU A 13 12.96 41.60 3.28
N ARG A 14 13.63 41.18 2.20
CA ARG A 14 13.80 39.76 1.88
C ARG A 14 14.54 39.01 2.98
N ALA A 15 15.68 39.54 3.44
CA ALA A 15 16.45 38.94 4.54
C ALA A 15 15.64 38.85 5.84
N ARG A 16 14.78 39.83 6.12
CA ARG A 16 13.90 39.80 7.28
C ARG A 16 12.82 38.72 7.17
N VAL A 17 12.23 38.54 5.99
CA VAL A 17 11.25 37.47 5.74
C VAL A 17 11.90 36.10 5.92
N ASP A 18 13.08 35.88 5.35
CA ASP A 18 13.82 34.61 5.48
C ASP A 18 14.10 34.30 6.96
N HIS A 19 14.55 35.29 7.74
CA HIS A 19 14.77 35.13 9.17
C HIS A 19 13.48 34.78 9.95
N VAL A 20 12.34 35.38 9.59
CA VAL A 20 11.05 35.06 10.23
C VAL A 20 10.59 33.65 9.86
N LEU A 21 10.79 33.22 8.61
CA LEU A 21 10.50 31.86 8.17
C LEU A 21 11.34 30.83 8.92
N ASP A 22 12.64 31.08 9.07
CA ASP A 22 13.55 30.20 9.84
C ASP A 22 13.12 30.07 11.31
N ARG A 23 12.77 31.19 11.95
CA ARG A 23 12.26 31.17 13.32
C ARG A 23 10.92 30.45 13.44
N THR A 24 10.05 30.62 12.45
CA THR A 24 8.75 29.94 12.40
C THR A 24 8.96 28.44 12.25
N ALA A 25 9.86 28.02 11.36
CA ALA A 25 10.22 26.61 11.17
C ALA A 25 10.71 25.98 12.48
N ALA A 26 11.67 26.64 13.15
CA ALA A 26 12.22 26.17 14.42
C ALA A 26 11.17 26.08 15.55
N ASN A 27 10.29 27.09 15.68
CA ASN A 27 9.31 27.12 16.76
C ASN A 27 8.10 26.22 16.52
N SER A 28 7.66 26.06 15.26
CA SER A 28 6.50 25.25 14.90
C SER A 28 6.81 23.77 14.69
N TRP A 29 8.10 23.41 14.69
CA TRP A 29 8.61 22.07 14.37
C TRP A 29 8.22 21.64 12.94
N LEU A 30 7.90 22.60 12.08
CA LEU A 30 7.72 22.42 10.65
C LEU A 30 9.05 22.74 9.97
N THR A 31 9.64 21.78 9.29
CA THR A 31 10.86 22.03 8.52
C THR A 31 10.55 22.84 7.26
N ALA A 32 11.57 23.34 6.56
CA ALA A 32 11.38 24.01 5.27
C ALA A 32 10.59 23.14 4.27
N ALA A 33 10.77 21.82 4.32
CA ALA A 33 9.97 20.85 3.56
C ALA A 33 8.48 20.89 3.99
N GLY A 34 8.19 20.95 5.29
CA GLY A 34 6.83 21.09 5.82
C GLY A 34 6.19 22.46 5.53
N LEU A 35 6.99 23.52 5.39
CA LEU A 35 6.54 24.85 4.98
C LEU A 35 6.38 25.00 3.45
N GLY A 36 6.77 23.99 2.67
CA GLY A 36 6.73 24.03 1.21
C GLY A 36 7.72 25.02 0.58
N THR A 37 8.71 25.49 1.34
CA THR A 37 9.74 26.42 0.85
C THR A 37 10.96 25.72 0.29
N LEU A 38 11.01 24.39 0.44
CA LEU A 38 12.09 23.58 -0.08
C LEU A 38 11.86 23.28 -1.57
N ASP A 39 12.87 23.56 -2.39
CA ASP A 39 12.88 23.22 -3.81
C ASP A 39 13.01 21.69 -3.99
N PRO A 40 12.02 20.99 -4.56
CA PRO A 40 12.07 19.53 -4.76
C PRO A 40 13.25 19.09 -5.63
N THR A 41 13.75 19.96 -6.52
CA THR A 41 14.87 19.64 -7.42
C THR A 41 16.23 19.73 -6.72
N ALA A 42 16.30 20.40 -5.57
CA ALA A 42 17.52 20.52 -4.77
C ALA A 42 17.75 19.32 -3.84
N LEU A 43 16.78 18.39 -3.74
CA LEU A 43 16.90 17.18 -2.93
C LEU A 43 17.56 16.05 -3.74
N PRO A 44 18.70 15.50 -3.28
CA PRO A 44 19.41 14.45 -4.01
C PRO A 44 18.69 13.09 -3.97
N SER A 45 17.80 12.85 -3.01
CA SER A 45 17.07 11.59 -2.87
C SER A 45 15.83 11.71 -1.97
N GLY A 46 14.90 10.75 -2.10
CA GLY A 46 13.74 10.63 -1.19
C GLY A 46 14.15 10.39 0.27
N TYR A 47 15.31 9.78 0.52
CA TYR A 47 15.86 9.63 1.88
C TYR A 47 16.27 10.98 2.49
N ALA A 48 16.83 11.90 1.68
CA ALA A 48 17.12 13.25 2.15
C ALA A 48 15.84 14.01 2.53
N LEU A 49 14.74 13.76 1.80
CA LEU A 49 13.42 14.31 2.14
C LEU A 49 12.89 13.72 3.44
N GLN A 50 13.02 12.42 3.67
CA GLN A 50 12.63 11.77 4.93
C GLN A 50 13.39 12.34 6.13
N LEU A 51 14.71 12.51 6.02
CA LEU A 51 15.50 13.16 7.07
C LEU A 51 15.05 14.60 7.32
N ALA A 52 14.73 15.35 6.26
CA ALA A 52 14.20 16.70 6.38
C ALA A 52 12.80 16.74 7.01
N LEU A 53 12.03 15.66 7.01
CA LEU A 53 10.69 15.57 7.59
C LEU A 53 10.67 14.99 9.01
N GLY A 54 11.80 14.56 9.56
CA GLY A 54 11.88 13.95 10.90
C GLY A 54 11.19 14.73 12.02
N PRO A 55 11.37 16.07 12.14
CA PRO A 55 10.64 16.87 13.14
C PRO A 55 9.12 16.81 12.95
N LEU A 56 8.64 16.85 11.71
CA LEU A 56 7.21 16.71 11.39
C LEU A 56 6.68 15.34 11.80
N ASP A 57 7.45 14.27 11.58
CA ASP A 57 7.06 12.92 11.98
C ASP A 57 6.87 12.80 13.49
N THR A 58 7.78 13.39 14.27
CA THR A 58 7.63 13.40 15.74
C THR A 58 6.41 14.19 16.20
N LEU A 59 6.14 15.33 15.58
CA LEU A 59 4.96 16.15 15.87
C LEU A 59 3.67 15.39 15.54
N VAL A 60 3.58 14.80 14.35
CA VAL A 60 2.42 14.03 13.91
C VAL A 60 2.22 12.80 14.79
N ALA A 61 3.29 12.10 15.18
CA ALA A 61 3.21 10.98 16.11
C ALA A 61 2.64 11.39 17.47
N ALA A 62 3.12 12.50 18.05
CA ALA A 62 2.58 13.04 19.31
C ALA A 62 1.10 13.44 19.17
N MET A 63 0.75 14.09 18.07
CA MET A 63 -0.63 14.50 17.77
C MET A 63 -1.56 13.30 17.53
N ARG A 64 -1.08 12.21 16.92
CA ARG A 64 -1.83 10.96 16.76
C ARG A 64 -2.02 10.27 18.10
N LEU A 65 -0.96 10.16 18.90
CA LEU A 65 -0.99 9.56 20.24
C LEU A 65 -2.02 10.26 21.15
N ALA A 66 -2.01 11.60 21.18
CA ALA A 66 -2.97 12.38 21.96
C ALA A 66 -4.42 12.13 21.52
N ARG A 67 -4.65 11.80 20.25
CA ARG A 67 -5.99 11.52 19.71
C ARG A 67 -6.42 10.06 19.81
N THR A 68 -5.49 9.11 19.93
CA THR A 68 -5.79 7.67 19.99
C THR A 68 -6.85 7.37 21.05
N HIS A 69 -6.68 7.91 22.26
CA HIS A 69 -7.63 7.68 23.35
C HIS A 69 -9.02 8.28 23.06
N LYS A 70 -9.05 9.50 22.49
CA LYS A 70 -10.31 10.17 22.11
C LYS A 70 -11.08 9.36 21.07
N TYR A 71 -10.42 8.89 20.01
CA TYR A 71 -11.08 8.11 18.97
C TYR A 71 -11.53 6.74 19.46
N ALA A 72 -10.77 6.09 20.35
CA ALA A 72 -11.19 4.83 20.96
C ALA A 72 -12.52 4.97 21.71
N ILE A 73 -12.69 6.05 22.49
CA ILE A 73 -13.95 6.32 23.21
C ILE A 73 -15.08 6.69 22.24
N LEU A 74 -14.81 7.56 21.27
CA LEU A 74 -15.80 7.98 20.28
C LEU A 74 -16.34 6.78 19.50
N LEU A 75 -15.47 5.91 19.01
CA LEU A 75 -15.87 4.72 18.25
C LEU A 75 -16.65 3.74 19.13
N ARG A 76 -16.29 3.59 20.42
CA ARG A 76 -17.08 2.81 21.37
C ARG A 76 -18.48 3.40 21.58
N MET A 77 -18.61 4.73 21.66
CA MET A 77 -19.91 5.39 21.75
C MET A 77 -20.76 5.13 20.50
N VAL A 78 -20.15 5.22 19.31
CA VAL A 78 -20.84 4.91 18.04
C VAL A 78 -21.31 3.46 18.01
N GLN A 79 -20.48 2.50 18.40
CA GLN A 79 -20.87 1.09 18.49
C GLN A 79 -22.09 0.90 19.42
N ARG A 80 -22.04 1.49 20.62
CA ARG A 80 -23.13 1.38 21.60
C ARG A 80 -24.43 2.02 21.12
N LEU A 81 -24.34 3.13 20.39
CA LEU A 81 -25.51 3.79 19.81
C LEU A 81 -26.18 2.90 18.75
N HIS A 82 -25.40 2.26 17.87
CA HIS A 82 -25.92 1.35 16.85
C HIS A 82 -26.48 0.06 17.46
N GLN A 83 -25.84 -0.46 18.50
CA GLN A 83 -26.36 -1.61 19.27
C GLN A 83 -27.68 -1.27 19.97
N ALA A 84 -27.79 -0.11 20.61
CA ALA A 84 -29.03 0.34 21.25
C ALA A 84 -30.15 0.64 20.23
N GLY A 85 -29.80 1.12 19.04
CA GLY A 85 -30.74 1.35 17.95
C GLY A 85 -31.12 0.11 17.14
N HIS A 86 -30.61 -1.07 17.50
CA HIS A 86 -30.78 -2.32 16.75
C HIS A 86 -30.48 -2.19 15.24
N ALA A 87 -29.41 -1.45 14.91
CA ALA A 87 -29.00 -1.26 13.53
C ALA A 87 -28.63 -2.60 12.86
N GLU A 88 -29.04 -2.78 11.61
CA GLU A 88 -28.77 -4.00 10.84
C GLU A 88 -27.26 -4.24 10.67
N GLY A 89 -26.83 -5.49 10.81
CA GLY A 89 -25.43 -5.90 10.65
C GLY A 89 -24.52 -5.62 11.86
N TRP A 90 -25.02 -5.01 12.94
CA TRP A 90 -24.22 -4.76 14.14
C TRP A 90 -24.36 -5.89 15.18
N PRO A 91 -23.25 -6.48 15.65
CA PRO A 91 -23.32 -7.53 16.65
C PRO A 91 -23.82 -6.96 17.99
N MET A 92 -24.81 -7.63 18.57
CA MET A 92 -25.30 -7.34 19.92
C MET A 92 -24.34 -7.92 20.95
N GLY A 93 -24.07 -7.20 22.05
CA GLY A 93 -23.21 -7.67 23.13
C GLY A 93 -22.09 -6.67 23.48
N GLU A 94 -20.91 -7.19 23.82
CA GLU A 94 -19.77 -6.37 24.24
C GLU A 94 -19.28 -5.46 23.10
N SER A 95 -18.93 -4.22 23.43
CA SER A 95 -18.33 -3.28 22.49
C SER A 95 -16.88 -3.68 22.18
N LEU A 96 -16.57 -3.94 20.92
CA LEU A 96 -15.24 -4.36 20.48
C LEU A 96 -14.24 -3.19 20.55
N PRO A 97 -12.97 -3.44 20.94
CA PRO A 97 -11.94 -2.41 20.91
C PRO A 97 -11.69 -1.97 19.46
N ALA A 98 -11.95 -0.69 19.17
CA ALA A 98 -11.70 -0.11 17.87
C ALA A 98 -10.30 0.54 17.82
N HIS A 99 -9.55 0.26 16.76
CA HIS A 99 -8.27 0.91 16.49
C HIS A 99 -8.34 1.70 15.18
N LEU A 100 -7.91 2.96 15.21
CA LEU A 100 -7.88 3.81 14.03
C LEU A 100 -6.50 3.72 13.37
N MET A 101 -6.46 3.21 12.14
CA MET A 101 -5.28 3.22 11.30
C MET A 101 -5.16 4.57 10.60
N TRP A 102 -4.01 5.22 10.74
CA TRP A 102 -3.73 6.51 10.10
C TRP A 102 -2.93 6.29 8.82
N GLY A 103 -3.37 6.89 7.70
CA GLY A 103 -2.63 6.86 6.45
C GLY A 103 -1.31 7.66 6.47
N PRO A 104 -0.52 7.61 5.40
CA PRO A 104 0.70 8.40 5.26
C PRO A 104 0.37 9.90 5.27
N HIS A 105 1.17 10.68 6.00
CA HIS A 105 1.07 12.16 6.05
C HIS A 105 2.20 12.85 5.30
N THR A 106 3.21 12.10 4.86
CA THR A 106 4.33 12.60 4.06
C THR A 106 4.12 12.28 2.59
N PRO A 107 4.65 13.10 1.68
CA PRO A 107 4.68 12.76 0.26
C PRO A 107 5.62 11.55 0.05
N THR A 108 5.04 10.41 -0.27
CA THR A 108 5.78 9.17 -0.56
C THR A 108 6.13 9.11 -2.05
N ASP A 109 7.40 8.83 -2.36
CA ASP A 109 7.80 8.48 -3.73
C ASP A 109 7.27 7.07 -4.07
N ARG A 110 6.11 7.05 -4.71
CA ARG A 110 5.43 5.82 -5.10
C ARG A 110 6.29 4.97 -6.07
N ALA A 111 7.06 5.61 -6.94
CA ALA A 111 7.89 4.90 -7.92
C ALA A 111 9.03 4.17 -7.23
N ALA A 112 9.72 4.84 -6.29
CA ALA A 112 10.79 4.22 -5.52
C ALA A 112 10.29 3.05 -4.66
N VAL A 113 9.12 3.19 -4.01
CA VAL A 113 8.52 2.10 -3.22
C VAL A 113 8.12 0.93 -4.10
N LEU A 114 7.54 1.18 -5.29
CA LEU A 114 7.20 0.12 -6.22
C LEU A 114 8.44 -0.67 -6.67
N ASP A 115 9.52 0.03 -7.01
CA ASP A 115 10.78 -0.60 -7.40
C ASP A 115 11.38 -1.44 -6.28
N GLU A 116 11.31 -0.97 -5.03
CA GLU A 116 11.75 -1.71 -3.86
C GLU A 116 10.93 -2.97 -3.63
N VAL A 117 9.59 -2.88 -3.72
CA VAL A 117 8.69 -4.02 -3.56
C VAL A 117 8.91 -5.05 -4.67
N VAL A 118 9.03 -4.61 -5.92
CA VAL A 118 9.29 -5.51 -7.07
C VAL A 118 10.62 -6.24 -6.89
N LYS A 119 11.69 -5.53 -6.51
CA LYS A 119 13.00 -6.14 -6.25
C LYS A 119 12.97 -7.09 -5.06
N GLY A 120 12.33 -6.69 -3.96
CA GLY A 120 12.25 -7.47 -2.72
C GLY A 120 11.44 -8.76 -2.87
N VAL A 121 10.29 -8.70 -3.55
CA VAL A 121 9.46 -9.87 -3.85
C VAL A 121 10.15 -10.74 -4.90
N GLY A 122 10.71 -10.15 -5.97
CA GLY A 122 11.44 -10.89 -7.01
C GLY A 122 12.68 -11.62 -6.49
N ALA A 123 13.39 -11.05 -5.51
CA ALA A 123 14.53 -11.67 -4.84
C ALA A 123 14.12 -12.66 -3.73
N GLY A 124 12.83 -12.81 -3.42
CA GLY A 124 12.34 -13.67 -2.34
C GLY A 124 12.64 -13.16 -0.92
N VAL A 125 13.04 -11.89 -0.77
CA VAL A 125 13.30 -11.25 0.54
C VAL A 125 11.98 -10.85 1.20
N LEU A 126 10.98 -10.47 0.41
CA LEU A 126 9.63 -10.10 0.88
C LEU A 126 8.59 -11.10 0.38
N SER A 127 7.61 -11.42 1.23
CA SER A 127 6.42 -12.13 0.77
C SER A 127 5.52 -11.20 -0.06
N VAL A 128 4.69 -11.78 -0.93
CA VAL A 128 3.71 -11.01 -1.73
C VAL A 128 2.75 -10.24 -0.83
N GLU A 129 2.34 -10.82 0.30
CA GLU A 129 1.48 -10.18 1.29
C GLU A 129 2.13 -8.93 1.90
N THR A 130 3.40 -9.04 2.28
CA THR A 130 4.18 -7.91 2.81
C THR A 130 4.35 -6.83 1.74
N GLY A 131 4.64 -7.21 0.49
CA GLY A 131 4.76 -6.27 -0.63
C GLY A 131 3.46 -5.50 -0.89
N VAL A 132 2.32 -6.18 -0.94
CA VAL A 132 1.00 -5.54 -1.12
C VAL A 132 0.69 -4.57 0.04
N ARG A 133 1.02 -4.96 1.27
CA ARG A 133 0.83 -4.09 2.44
C ARG A 133 1.71 -2.84 2.40
N MET A 134 2.95 -2.97 1.95
CA MET A 134 3.84 -1.82 1.72
C MET A 134 3.29 -0.87 0.65
N LEU A 135 2.64 -1.40 -0.40
CA LEU A 135 1.99 -0.57 -1.42
C LEU A 135 0.77 0.17 -0.86
N ILE A 136 -0.04 -0.48 -0.01
CA ILE A 136 -1.14 0.21 0.69
C ILE A 136 -0.61 1.34 1.57
N ASP A 137 0.44 1.09 2.32
CA ASP A 137 1.06 2.09 3.20
C ASP A 137 1.66 3.27 2.40
N ALA A 138 2.13 3.02 1.17
CA ALA A 138 2.55 4.05 0.21
C ALA A 138 1.38 4.79 -0.48
N GLY A 139 0.14 4.40 -0.20
CA GLY A 139 -1.07 5.04 -0.69
C GLY A 139 -1.52 4.56 -2.09
N TYR A 140 -1.18 3.34 -2.48
CA TYR A 140 -1.78 2.69 -3.64
C TYR A 140 -3.25 2.33 -3.36
N PRO A 141 -4.17 2.49 -4.33
CA PRO A 141 -5.59 2.21 -4.16
C PRO A 141 -5.86 0.70 -4.18
N ILE A 142 -5.56 0.03 -3.05
CA ILE A 142 -5.81 -1.39 -2.84
C ILE A 142 -6.71 -1.53 -1.61
N ASP A 143 -7.92 -2.03 -1.81
CA ASP A 143 -8.95 -2.08 -0.77
C ASP A 143 -8.74 -3.23 0.22
N ASP A 144 -8.48 -4.45 -0.28
CA ASP A 144 -8.22 -5.65 0.53
C ASP A 144 -6.96 -6.38 0.07
N VAL A 145 -6.03 -6.58 1.02
CA VAL A 145 -4.79 -7.33 0.82
C VAL A 145 -5.05 -8.76 0.37
N ARG A 146 -6.00 -9.45 0.99
CA ARG A 146 -6.28 -10.87 0.74
C ARG A 146 -6.84 -11.08 -0.65
N GLU A 147 -7.77 -10.22 -1.06
CA GLU A 147 -8.33 -10.26 -2.41
C GLU A 147 -7.25 -9.98 -3.45
N GLU A 148 -6.38 -9.00 -3.20
CA GLU A 148 -5.33 -8.64 -4.13
C GLU A 148 -4.28 -9.74 -4.29
N VAL A 149 -3.84 -10.35 -3.18
CA VAL A 149 -2.93 -11.50 -3.22
C VAL A 149 -3.56 -12.67 -3.97
N THR A 150 -4.85 -12.93 -3.76
CA THR A 150 -5.59 -13.98 -4.49
C THR A 150 -5.65 -13.68 -5.99
N ARG A 151 -5.91 -12.42 -6.39
CA ARG A 151 -5.88 -11.99 -7.80
C ARG A 151 -4.50 -12.15 -8.43
N ILE A 152 -3.43 -11.89 -7.69
CA ILE A 152 -2.06 -12.06 -8.17
C ILE A 152 -1.74 -13.55 -8.34
N GLN A 153 -2.08 -14.39 -7.36
CA GLN A 153 -1.81 -15.84 -7.38
C GLN A 153 -2.60 -16.57 -8.47
N THR A 154 -3.89 -16.25 -8.64
CA THR A 154 -4.75 -16.84 -9.70
C THR A 154 -4.28 -16.51 -11.11
N ARG A 155 -3.46 -15.45 -11.28
CA ARG A 155 -2.85 -15.05 -12.57
C ARG A 155 -1.39 -15.52 -12.72
N ALA A 156 -0.84 -16.23 -11.74
CA ALA A 156 0.56 -16.67 -11.71
C ALA A 156 0.79 -17.96 -12.51
N PHE A 157 0.56 -17.92 -13.83
CA PHE A 157 0.64 -19.07 -14.73
C PHE A 157 2.05 -19.68 -14.83
N GLU A 158 3.11 -18.89 -14.73
CA GLU A 158 4.49 -19.40 -14.76
C GLU A 158 4.87 -20.16 -13.48
N ALA A 159 4.36 -19.73 -12.31
CA ALA A 159 4.56 -20.45 -11.06
C ALA A 159 3.75 -21.76 -11.05
N ALA A 160 2.54 -21.71 -11.61
CA ALA A 160 1.71 -22.88 -11.85
C ALA A 160 2.37 -23.89 -12.82
N GLY A 161 3.05 -23.44 -13.86
CA GLY A 161 3.85 -24.30 -14.75
C GLY A 161 4.99 -25.00 -14.02
N ARG A 162 5.76 -24.26 -13.21
CA ARG A 162 6.83 -24.86 -12.37
C ARG A 162 6.30 -25.84 -11.34
N LEU A 163 5.10 -25.61 -10.80
CA LEU A 163 4.43 -26.57 -9.93
C LEU A 163 4.07 -27.84 -10.69
N ALA A 164 3.52 -27.72 -11.91
CA ALA A 164 3.21 -28.85 -12.79
C ALA A 164 4.45 -29.68 -13.10
N ASP A 165 5.58 -29.03 -13.39
CA ASP A 165 6.86 -29.69 -13.69
C ASP A 165 7.42 -30.44 -12.46
N ALA A 166 7.18 -29.92 -11.25
CA ALA A 166 7.69 -30.49 -10.01
C ALA A 166 6.82 -31.62 -9.44
N THR A 167 5.49 -31.51 -9.53
CA THR A 167 4.56 -32.50 -8.95
C THR A 167 3.97 -33.46 -9.97
N GLY A 168 4.03 -33.13 -11.28
CA GLY A 168 3.39 -33.91 -12.34
C GLY A 168 1.85 -33.96 -12.24
N ASP A 169 1.25 -33.20 -11.33
CA ASP A 169 -0.18 -33.24 -11.04
C ASP A 169 -0.89 -31.96 -11.49
N ASN A 170 -1.64 -32.08 -12.58
CA ASN A 170 -2.44 -31.00 -13.14
C ASN A 170 -3.61 -30.60 -12.22
N ALA A 171 -4.04 -31.44 -11.28
CA ALA A 171 -5.10 -31.10 -10.33
C ALA A 171 -4.61 -30.09 -9.28
N ALA A 172 -3.40 -30.28 -8.74
CA ALA A 172 -2.76 -29.36 -7.81
C ALA A 172 -2.51 -27.96 -8.43
N VAL A 173 -2.19 -27.93 -9.72
CA VAL A 173 -1.99 -26.69 -10.49
C VAL A 173 -3.30 -25.92 -10.68
N ARG A 174 -4.40 -26.64 -10.95
CA ARG A 174 -5.73 -26.02 -11.06
C ARG A 174 -6.25 -25.49 -9.74
N GLU A 175 -6.01 -26.22 -8.64
CA GLU A 175 -6.34 -25.75 -7.29
C GLU A 175 -5.56 -24.48 -6.94
N TYR A 176 -4.26 -24.43 -7.26
CA TYR A 176 -3.42 -23.25 -7.06
C TYR A 176 -3.87 -22.02 -7.86
N LEU A 177 -4.34 -22.22 -9.09
CA LEU A 177 -4.87 -21.15 -9.95
C LEU A 177 -6.35 -20.80 -9.65
N GLY A 178 -7.00 -21.48 -8.71
CA GLY A 178 -8.42 -21.29 -8.40
C GLY A 178 -9.37 -21.68 -9.54
N LEU A 179 -8.93 -22.57 -10.44
CA LEU A 179 -9.75 -23.08 -11.55
C LEU A 179 -10.68 -24.20 -11.07
N PRO A 180 -11.88 -24.36 -11.65
CA PRO A 180 -12.79 -25.45 -11.31
C PRO A 180 -12.09 -26.81 -11.49
N LYS A 181 -12.38 -27.76 -10.58
CA LYS A 181 -11.88 -29.14 -10.67
C LYS A 181 -12.24 -29.70 -12.04
N THR A 182 -11.31 -30.44 -12.65
CA THR A 182 -11.61 -31.16 -13.89
C THR A 182 -12.70 -32.17 -13.55
N ASP A 183 -13.88 -32.05 -14.16
CA ASP A 183 -14.79 -33.18 -14.22
C ASP A 183 -14.05 -34.33 -14.92
N PRO A 184 -14.12 -35.57 -14.40
CA PRO A 184 -13.44 -36.72 -15.01
C PRO A 184 -14.07 -37.16 -16.34
N GLU A 185 -14.93 -36.34 -16.94
CA GLU A 185 -15.60 -36.61 -18.21
C GLU A 185 -14.85 -35.94 -19.37
N VAL A 186 -13.54 -36.19 -19.47
CA VAL A 186 -12.92 -36.19 -20.80
C VAL A 186 -13.21 -37.57 -21.38
N PRO A 187 -14.16 -37.73 -22.32
CA PRO A 187 -14.35 -39.03 -22.94
C PRO A 187 -13.03 -39.42 -23.61
N SER A 188 -12.42 -40.49 -23.10
CA SER A 188 -11.30 -41.13 -23.76
C SER A 188 -11.72 -41.44 -25.19
N VAL A 189 -11.11 -40.76 -26.14
CA VAL A 189 -11.33 -41.02 -27.57
C VAL A 189 -10.93 -42.49 -27.79
N PRO A 190 -11.85 -43.37 -28.21
CA PRO A 190 -11.48 -44.75 -28.50
C PRO A 190 -10.47 -44.72 -29.65
N LEU A 191 -9.26 -45.21 -29.38
CA LEU A 191 -8.36 -45.63 -30.44
C LEU A 191 -9.10 -46.72 -31.22
N ILE A 192 -9.51 -46.38 -32.44
CA ILE A 192 -10.02 -47.35 -33.41
C ILE A 192 -8.89 -48.35 -33.62
N GLU A 193 -9.05 -49.58 -33.13
CA GLU A 193 -8.18 -50.68 -33.51
C GLU A 193 -8.25 -50.84 -35.03
N ALA A 194 -7.10 -50.65 -35.68
CA ALA A 194 -6.95 -50.90 -37.10
C ALA A 194 -7.34 -52.35 -37.36
N GLY A 195 -8.44 -52.52 -38.11
CA GLY A 195 -9.15 -53.76 -38.29
C GLY A 195 -8.27 -54.91 -38.76
N ASP A 196 -8.43 -56.02 -38.04
CA ASP A 196 -8.09 -57.37 -38.45
C ASP A 196 -8.91 -57.70 -39.73
N THR A 197 -8.29 -57.52 -40.89
CA THR A 197 -8.83 -57.93 -42.19
C THR A 197 -7.81 -58.82 -42.88
N GLU A 198 -7.80 -60.11 -42.54
CA GLU A 198 -7.69 -61.21 -43.51
C GLU A 198 -7.67 -62.59 -42.84
N ARG A 199 -8.80 -63.33 -42.96
CA ARG A 199 -8.94 -64.80 -43.07
C ARG A 199 -10.43 -65.13 -42.94
N ARG A 200 -11.16 -65.53 -43.98
CA ARG A 200 -11.13 -66.80 -44.76
C ARG A 200 -12.44 -66.84 -45.59
N PRO A 201 -12.71 -67.82 -46.47
CA PRO A 201 -11.92 -68.99 -46.87
C PRO A 201 -11.44 -68.98 -48.33
#